data_AF-A0A1V5Y129-F1
#
_entry.id   AF-A0A1V5Y129-F1
#
_cell.length_a   1.000
_cell.length_b   1.000
_cell.length_c   1.000
_cell.angle_alpha   90.00
_cell.angle_beta   90.00
_cell.angle_gamma   90.00
#
_symmetry.space_group_name_H-M   'P 1'
#
loop_
_entity.id
_entity.type
_entity.pdbx_description
1 polymer ?
#
loop_
_entity_poly.entity_id
_entity_poly.type
_entity_poly.pdbx_seq_one_letter_code
_entity_poly.pdbx_strand_id
1 'polypeptide(L)' 'MILLHPKYVVDENGQKSEVLLPVAEWERLMNEMDEIYDIRAYDVAKSAP' A
#
# COMPACT_ATOMS: atom_id res chain seq x y z
N MET A 1 -9.81 -5.28 -6.45
CA MET A 1 -9.21 -6.21 -5.45
C MET A 1 -7.90 -6.70 -6.02
N ILE A 2 -6.78 -6.27 -5.44
CA ILE A 2 -5.45 -6.65 -5.90
C ILE A 2 -5.09 -7.99 -5.24
N LEU A 3 -4.66 -8.96 -6.05
CA LEU A 3 -4.07 -10.20 -5.56
C LEU A 3 -2.57 -9.97 -5.40
N LEU A 4 -2.06 -10.15 -4.18
CA LEU A 4 -0.64 -9.98 -3.84
C LEU A 4 -0.06 -11.30 -3.34
N HIS A 5 1.21 -11.54 -3.65
CA HIS A 5 1.98 -12.70 -3.20
C HIS A 5 3.18 -12.26 -2.35
N PRO A 6 2.93 -11.70 -1.15
CA PRO A 6 3.99 -11.20 -0.29
C PRO A 6 4.88 -12.34 0.24
N LYS A 7 6.18 -12.07 0.24
CA LYS A 7 7.15 -12.80 1.06
C LYS A 7 7.52 -11.92 2.24
N TYR A 8 7.77 -12.52 3.40
CA TYR A 8 8.12 -11.78 4.60
C TYR A 8 9.55 -12.08 4.99
N VAL A 9 10.29 -11.03 5.35
CA VAL A 9 11.53 -11.15 6.10
C VAL A 9 11.15 -11.19 7.58
N VAL A 10 11.75 -12.12 8.31
CA VAL A 10 11.49 -12.35 9.73
C VAL A 10 12.76 -11.99 10.50
N ASP A 11 12.61 -11.16 11.52
CA ASP A 11 13.69 -10.73 12.38
C ASP A 11 14.16 -11.84 13.34
N GLU A 12 15.19 -11.53 14.14
CA GLU A 12 15.76 -12.44 15.12
C GLU A 12 14.77 -12.87 16.22
N ASN A 13 13.70 -12.10 16.43
CA ASN A 13 12.65 -12.39 17.41
C ASN A 13 11.47 -13.18 16.81
N GLY A 14 11.56 -13.57 15.52
CA GLY A 14 10.48 -14.27 14.83
C GLY A 14 9.35 -13.35 14.34
N GLN A 15 9.54 -12.03 14.35
CA GLN A 15 8.55 -11.05 13.91
C GLN A 15 8.77 -10.66 12.45
N LYS A 16 7.67 -10.46 11.70
CA LYS A 16 7.75 -10.00 10.30
C LYS A 16 8.15 -8.53 10.27
N SER A 17 9.39 -8.24 9.89
CA SER A 17 9.95 -6.89 9.86
C SER A 17 9.74 -6.22 8.50
N GLU A 18 9.89 -6.97 7.41
CA GLU A 18 9.73 -6.45 6.05
C GLU A 18 8.84 -7.33 5.18
N VAL A 19 8.27 -6.71 4.14
CA VAL A 19 7.53 -7.39 3.08
C VAL A 19 8.23 -7.20 1.74
N LEU A 20 8.37 -8.28 1.00
CA LEU A 20 8.92 -8.33 -0.35
C LEU A 20 7.78 -8.69 -1.30
N LEU A 21 7.61 -7.87 -2.33
CA LEU A 21 6.64 -8.08 -3.40
C LEU A 21 7.36 -8.12 -4.75
N PRO A 22 6.87 -8.91 -5.71
CA PRO A 22 7.24 -8.73 -7.11
C PRO A 22 7.01 -7.27 -7.52
N VAL A 23 7.96 -6.69 -8.28
CA VAL A 23 7.90 -5.28 -8.66
C VAL A 23 6.58 -4.91 -9.33
N ALA A 24 6.08 -5.77 -10.22
CA ALA A 24 4.79 -5.55 -10.89
C ALA A 24 3.60 -5.49 -9.92
N GLU A 25 3.64 -6.25 -8.83
CA GLU A 25 2.60 -6.21 -7.79
C GLU A 25 2.71 -4.95 -6.93
N TRP A 26 3.95 -4.52 -6.63
CA TRP A 26 4.20 -3.26 -5.94
C TRP A 26 3.73 -2.06 -6.75
N GLU A 27 4.09 -1.98 -8.04
CA GLU A 27 3.66 -0.90 -8.93
C GLU A 27 2.13 -0.85 -9.04
N ARG A 28 1.49 -2.01 -9.16
CA ARG A 28 0.02 -2.09 -9.18
C ARG A 28 -0.59 -1.63 -7.85
N LEU A 29 -0.02 -2.02 -6.71
CA LEU A 29 -0.47 -1.56 -5.40
C LEU A 29 -0.38 -0.03 -5.28
N MET A 30 0.74 0.56 -5.70
CA MET A 30 0.94 2.01 -5.65
C MET A 30 -0.08 2.75 -6.52
N ASN A 31 -0.32 2.28 -7.74
CA ASN A 31 -1.28 2.92 -8.64
C ASN A 31 -2.70 2.97 -8.06
N GLU A 32 -3.15 1.91 -7.38
CA GLU A 32 -4.50 1.92 -6.78
C GLU A 32 -4.56 2.69 -5.46
N MET A 33 -3.41 2.88 -4.80
CA MET A 33 -3.34 3.80 -3.65
C MET A 33 -3.49 5.26 -4.08
N ASP A 34 -2.97 5.65 -5.25
CA ASP A 34 -3.09 7.03 -5.77
C ASP A 34 -4.56 7.45 -5.95
N GLU A 35 -5.41 6.57 -6.48
CA GLU A 35 -6.86 6.84 -6.59
C GLU A 35 -7.50 7.11 -5.21
N ILE A 36 -7.06 6.40 -4.17
CA ILE A 36 -7.54 6.60 -2.80
C ILE A 36 -7.03 7.94 -2.23
N TYR A 37 -5.80 8.33 -2.56
CA TYR A 37 -5.25 9.62 -2.12
C TYR A 37 -6.03 10.79 -2.72
N ASP A 38 -6.41 10.71 -4.00
CA ASP A 38 -7.24 11.72 -4.64
C ASP A 38 -8.61 11.86 -3.98
N ILE A 39 -9.25 10.74 -3.62
CA ILE A 39 -10.52 10.74 -2.87
C ILE A 39 -10.34 11.43 -1.51
N ARG A 40 -9.27 11.10 -0.77
CA ARG A 40 -8.99 11.74 0.53
C ARG A 40 -8.69 13.23 0.38
N ALA A 41 -7.96 13.62 -0.67
CA ALA A 41 -7.66 15.02 -0.95
C ALA A 41 -8.93 15.81 -1.25
N TYR A 42 -9.86 15.23 -2.02
CA TYR A 42 -11.18 15.80 -2.25
C TYR A 42 -11.98 15.96 -0.95
N ASP A 43 -12.04 14.93 -0.11
CA ASP A 43 -12.74 15.00 1.18
C ASP A 43 -12.18 16.10 2.08
N VAL A 44 -10.85 16.21 2.16
CA VAL A 44 -10.19 17.29 2.92
C VAL A 44 -10.54 18.67 2.34
N ALA A 45 -10.47 18.84 1.02
CA ALA A 45 -10.79 20.10 0.36
C ALA A 45 -12.26 20.50 0.56
N LYS A 46 -13.18 19.53 0.53
CA LYS A 46 -14.62 19.76 0.74
C LYS A 46 -14.97 20.02 2.21
N SER A 47 -14.17 19.51 3.14
CA SER A 47 -14.34 19.71 4.58
C SER A 47 -13.72 21.01 5.08
N ALA A 48 -12.92 21.69 4.25
CA ALA A 48 -12.45 23.04 4.51
C ALA A 48 -13.63 24.03 4.40
N PRO A 49 -13.73 25.02 5.30
CA PRO A 49 -14.84 25.97 5.36
C PRO A 49 -14.96 26.88 4.13
#